data_AF-A0AAQ3UPV0-F1
#
_entry.id   AF-A0AAQ3UPV0-F1
#
_cell.length_a   1.000
_cell.length_b   1.000
_cell.length_c   1.000
_cell.angle_alpha   90.00
_cell.angle_beta   90.00
_cell.angle_gamma   90.00
#
_symmetry.space_group_name_H-M   'P 1'
#
loop_
_entity.id
_entity.type
_entity.pdbx_description
1 polymer ?
#
loop_
_entity_poly.entity_id
_entity_poly.type
_entity_poly.pdbx_seq_one_letter_code
_entity_poly.pdbx_strand_id
1 'polypeptide(L)'
;MFFGCITGTIAFLARLQSSKGRAAPPDTRRTLPPPATPSTPEEFKDVFPAEIPPGLPPLRGIEHQIDLIPGATLPNRAAYRTNPEEAKEIQRQVQELLDHGYVRKSLSPCAVPIILVPKKNGT
;
A
#
# COMPACT_ATOMS: atom_id res chain seq x y z
N MET A 1 30.32 13.19 -24.32
CA MET A 1 30.83 12.18 -23.37
C MET A 1 29.70 11.83 -22.42
N PHE A 2 29.26 10.57 -22.46
CA PHE A 2 28.24 9.98 -21.59
C PHE A 2 28.92 9.34 -20.37
N PHE A 3 28.48 9.65 -19.16
CA PHE A 3 28.60 8.87 -17.91
C PHE A 3 27.69 9.61 -16.92
N GLY A 4 26.72 9.05 -16.20
CA GLY A 4 26.46 7.68 -15.81
C GLY A 4 26.04 7.69 -14.33
N CYS A 5 24.74 7.79 -14.04
CA CYS A 5 24.10 7.39 -12.77
C CYS A 5 22.59 7.71 -12.86
N ILE A 6 21.75 6.76 -13.23
CA ILE A 6 20.30 6.86 -13.01
C ILE A 6 20.01 5.89 -11.86
N THR A 7 20.29 6.35 -10.66
CA THR A 7 20.14 5.58 -9.43
C THR A 7 18.66 5.33 -9.15
N GLY A 8 18.29 4.05 -9.12
CA GLY A 8 17.26 3.57 -8.22
C GLY A 8 15.84 3.64 -8.77
N THR A 9 15.49 2.70 -9.64
CA THR A 9 14.09 2.27 -9.77
C THR A 9 13.69 1.61 -8.44
N ILE A 10 13.09 2.38 -7.53
CA ILE A 10 12.49 1.85 -6.31
C ILE A 10 11.21 1.14 -6.74
N ALA A 11 11.27 -0.18 -6.87
CA ALA A 11 10.05 -0.97 -6.91
C ALA A 11 9.59 -1.19 -5.46
N PHE A 12 8.29 -1.32 -5.23
CA PHE A 12 7.70 -1.64 -3.94
C PHE A 12 7.07 -3.05 -4.03
N LEU A 13 7.54 -3.98 -3.19
CA LEU A 13 7.11 -5.38 -3.21
C LEU A 13 5.93 -5.60 -2.26
N ALA A 14 4.80 -6.09 -2.78
CA ALA A 14 3.84 -6.88 -2.01
C ALA A 14 4.35 -8.33 -1.94
N ARG A 15 4.29 -8.97 -0.75
CA ARG A 15 4.75 -10.35 -0.56
C ARG A 15 3.70 -11.30 -1.14
N LEU A 16 4.07 -12.08 -2.15
CA LEU A 16 3.22 -13.15 -2.70
C LEU A 16 3.57 -14.47 -2.02
N GLN A 17 2.61 -15.09 -1.33
CA GLN A 17 2.73 -16.47 -0.85
C GLN A 17 1.58 -17.31 -1.41
N SER A 18 1.93 -18.42 -2.05
CA SER A 18 0.96 -19.43 -2.52
C SER A 18 0.59 -20.34 -1.35
N SER A 19 -0.70 -20.44 -1.02
CA SER A 19 -1.19 -21.38 -0.01
C SER A 19 -2.40 -22.18 -0.50
N LYS A 20 -2.36 -23.49 -0.21
CA LYS A 20 -3.31 -24.53 -0.62
C LYS A 20 -4.48 -24.55 0.36
N GLY A 21 -5.72 -24.53 -0.15
CA GLY A 21 -6.95 -24.32 0.62
C GLY A 21 -7.20 -25.30 1.76
N ARG A 22 -7.78 -24.79 2.86
CA ARG A 22 -8.30 -25.59 3.98
C ARG A 22 -9.73 -25.15 4.32
N ALA A 23 -10.59 -26.15 4.56
CA ALA A 23 -12.02 -26.02 4.79
C ALA A 23 -12.38 -25.35 6.13
N ALA A 24 -13.50 -24.63 6.13
CA ALA A 24 -14.07 -23.92 7.28
C ALA A 24 -14.83 -24.87 8.24
N PRO A 25 -14.71 -24.72 9.57
CA PRO A 25 -15.55 -25.41 10.54
C PRO A 25 -16.92 -24.72 10.72
N PRO A 26 -17.97 -25.46 11.16
CA PRO A 26 -19.34 -24.95 11.22
C PRO A 26 -19.59 -23.96 12.38
N ASP A 27 -20.44 -22.98 12.08
CA ASP A 27 -20.85 -21.86 12.93
C ASP A 27 -21.38 -22.27 14.31
N THR A 28 -20.67 -21.85 15.36
CA THR A 28 -21.25 -21.80 16.71
C THR A 28 -21.95 -20.46 16.88
N ARG A 29 -23.28 -20.49 16.81
CA ARG A 29 -24.20 -19.35 17.03
C ARG A 29 -23.92 -18.71 18.40
N ARG A 30 -23.11 -17.66 18.42
CA ARG A 30 -22.95 -16.78 19.59
C ARG A 30 -24.19 -15.90 19.70
N THR A 31 -25.00 -16.13 20.72
CA THR A 31 -26.09 -15.22 21.10
C THR A 31 -25.48 -13.88 21.49
N LEU A 32 -25.67 -12.86 20.64
CA LEU A 32 -25.25 -11.49 20.92
C LEU A 32 -26.20 -10.89 21.97
N PRO A 33 -25.69 -10.26 23.05
CA PRO A 33 -26.51 -9.40 23.89
C PRO A 33 -27.05 -8.21 23.06
N PRO A 34 -28.16 -7.59 23.47
CA PRO A 34 -28.80 -6.50 22.71
C PRO A 34 -27.80 -5.39 22.39
N PRO A 35 -27.93 -4.72 21.23
CA PRO A 35 -26.99 -3.68 20.82
C PRO A 35 -27.12 -2.50 21.77
N ALA A 36 -26.24 -2.41 22.76
CA ALA A 36 -25.89 -1.13 23.34
C ALA A 36 -25.26 -0.34 22.19
N THR A 37 -26.04 0.51 21.54
CA THR A 37 -25.51 1.47 20.57
C THR A 37 -24.64 2.42 21.37
N PRO A 38 -23.31 2.43 21.19
CA PRO A 38 -22.48 3.51 21.71
C PRO A 38 -23.00 4.80 21.10
N SER A 39 -23.72 5.58 21.90
CA SER A 39 -24.46 6.76 21.47
C SER A 39 -23.56 7.97 21.24
N THR A 40 -22.24 7.81 21.38
CA THR A 40 -21.29 8.92 21.44
C THR A 40 -20.09 8.65 20.54
N PRO A 41 -19.77 9.53 19.57
CA PRO A 41 -18.59 9.42 18.70
C PRO A 41 -17.25 9.38 19.47
N GLU A 42 -17.28 9.75 20.75
CA GLU A 42 -16.10 9.80 21.59
C GLU A 42 -15.52 8.43 21.96
N GLU A 43 -16.34 7.39 21.93
CA GLU A 43 -15.92 6.02 22.25
C GLU A 43 -15.12 5.37 21.11
N PHE A 44 -15.12 5.96 19.91
CA PHE A 44 -14.42 5.45 18.72
C PHE A 44 -13.33 6.39 18.20
N LYS A 45 -12.81 7.29 19.05
CA LYS A 45 -11.75 8.23 18.67
C LYS A 45 -10.49 7.52 18.15
N ASP A 46 -10.26 6.28 18.56
CA ASP A 46 -9.18 5.41 18.09
C ASP A 46 -9.40 4.83 16.67
N VAL A 47 -10.66 4.64 16.27
CA VAL A 47 -11.04 4.12 14.95
C VAL A 47 -11.01 5.20 13.87
N PHE A 48 -11.22 6.47 14.25
CA PHE A 48 -11.26 7.62 13.32
C PHE A 48 -10.17 8.65 13.62
N PRO A 49 -8.87 8.29 13.54
CA PRO A 49 -7.81 9.26 13.66
C PRO A 49 -7.83 10.22 12.46
N ALA A 50 -7.40 11.47 12.66
CA ALA A 50 -7.32 12.47 11.59
C ALA A 50 -6.30 12.08 10.50
N GLU A 51 -5.25 11.36 10.90
CA GLU A 51 -4.20 10.82 10.02
C GLU A 51 -4.01 9.32 10.30
N ILE A 52 -3.59 8.58 9.27
CA ILE A 52 -3.40 7.13 9.38
C ILE A 52 -2.14 6.89 10.21
N PRO A 53 -2.20 6.03 11.26
CA PRO A 53 -1.04 5.74 12.08
C PRO A 53 0.06 5.06 11.26
N PRO A 54 1.35 5.38 11.52
CA PRO A 54 2.45 4.78 10.80
C PRO A 54 2.54 3.28 11.08
N GLY A 55 2.97 2.54 10.07
CA GLY A 55 3.19 1.10 10.13
C GLY A 55 2.07 0.28 9.49
N LEU A 56 2.32 -1.03 9.39
CA LEU A 56 1.33 -1.97 8.90
C LEU A 56 0.35 -2.33 10.03
N PRO A 57 -0.94 -2.52 9.71
CA PRO A 57 -1.88 -3.01 10.69
C PRO A 57 -1.46 -4.40 11.21
N PRO A 58 -1.85 -4.77 12.44
CA PRO A 58 -1.61 -6.10 12.98
C PRO A 58 -2.14 -7.17 12.02
N LEU A 59 -1.37 -8.26 11.84
CA LEU A 59 -1.77 -9.36 10.98
C LEU A 59 -3.05 -10.00 11.52
N ARG A 60 -4.16 -9.85 10.79
CA ARG A 60 -5.49 -10.38 11.19
C ARG A 60 -5.81 -11.74 10.55
N GLY A 61 -4.80 -12.44 10.02
CA GLY A 61 -4.95 -13.73 9.34
C GLY A 61 -5.41 -13.65 7.89
N ILE A 62 -5.69 -12.46 7.37
CA ILE A 62 -6.05 -12.20 5.97
C ILE A 62 -5.05 -11.18 5.43
N GLU A 63 -4.31 -11.55 4.39
CA GLU A 63 -3.38 -10.67 3.66
C GLU A 63 -3.89 -10.48 2.23
N HIS A 64 -3.66 -9.29 1.65
CA HIS A 64 -4.01 -9.04 0.27
C HIS A 64 -3.03 -9.77 -0.66
N GLN A 65 -3.50 -10.83 -1.31
CA GLN A 65 -2.75 -11.58 -2.32
C GLN A 65 -3.17 -11.12 -3.72
N ILE A 66 -2.18 -10.91 -4.60
CA ILE A 66 -2.42 -10.61 -6.01
C ILE A 66 -2.14 -11.89 -6.80
N ASP A 67 -3.19 -12.55 -7.28
CA ASP A 67 -3.04 -13.76 -8.09
C ASP A 67 -2.61 -13.41 -9.51
N LEU A 68 -1.48 -13.98 -9.93
CA LEU A 68 -0.97 -13.83 -11.29
C LEU A 68 -1.49 -14.98 -12.16
N ILE A 69 -1.89 -14.65 -13.38
CA ILE A 69 -2.21 -15.66 -14.39
C ILE A 69 -0.88 -16.37 -14.76
N PRO A 70 -0.82 -17.71 -14.75
CA PRO A 70 0.37 -18.45 -15.14
C PRO A 70 0.84 -18.05 -16.55
N GLY A 71 2.12 -17.68 -16.69
CA GLY A 71 2.69 -17.21 -17.96
C GLY A 71 2.43 -15.74 -18.28
N ALA A 72 1.79 -14.98 -17.38
CA ALA A 72 1.64 -13.53 -17.56
C ALA A 72 3.00 -12.82 -17.49
N THR A 73 3.24 -11.91 -18.44
CA THR A 73 4.43 -11.06 -18.44
C THR A 73 4.28 -9.92 -17.45
N LEU A 74 5.27 -9.76 -16.57
CA LEU A 74 5.31 -8.67 -15.61
C LEU A 74 5.66 -7.35 -16.32
N PRO A 75 4.92 -6.25 -16.08
CA PRO A 75 5.25 -4.97 -16.67
C PRO A 75 6.53 -4.42 -16.04
N ASN A 76 7.50 -4.08 -16.88
CA ASN A 76 8.68 -3.32 -16.50
C ASN A 76 8.81 -2.12 -17.44
N ARG A 77 8.15 -1.02 -17.05
CA ARG A 77 8.10 0.22 -17.82
C ARG A 77 8.96 1.27 -17.14
N ALA A 78 9.74 2.00 -17.94
CA ALA A 78 10.50 3.15 -17.47
C ALA A 78 9.58 4.23 -16.90
N ALA A 79 10.09 5.00 -15.95
CA ALA A 79 9.40 6.17 -15.40
C ALA A 79 9.09 7.19 -16.51
N TYR A 80 7.97 7.90 -16.37
CA TYR A 80 7.67 9.03 -17.24
C TYR A 80 8.69 10.15 -17.03
N ARG A 81 8.90 10.95 -18.08
CA ARG A 81 9.69 12.17 -17.96
C ARG A 81 8.90 13.19 -17.16
N THR A 82 9.51 13.69 -16.08
CA THR A 82 8.93 14.70 -15.20
C THR A 82 9.79 15.96 -15.22
N ASN A 83 9.18 17.11 -14.96
CA ASN A 83 9.94 18.34 -14.77
C ASN A 83 10.64 18.33 -13.38
N PRO A 84 11.58 19.26 -13.11
CA PRO A 84 12.30 19.30 -11.83
C PRO A 84 11.41 19.55 -10.59
N GLU A 85 10.27 20.23 -10.74
CA GLU A 85 9.35 20.52 -9.64
C GLU A 85 8.51 19.30 -9.28
N GLU A 86 7.95 18.63 -10.30
CA GLU A 86 7.25 17.36 -10.18
C GLU A 86 8.16 16.28 -9.59
N ALA A 87 9.43 16.21 -10.01
CA ALA A 87 10.38 15.25 -9.47
C ALA A 87 10.61 15.47 -7.96
N LYS A 88 10.70 16.73 -7.51
CA LYS A 88 10.81 17.05 -6.08
C LYS A 88 9.56 16.65 -5.31
N GLU A 89 8.36 16.91 -5.86
CA GLU A 89 7.12 16.55 -5.20
C GLU A 89 6.93 15.02 -5.11
N ILE A 90 7.26 14.29 -6.19
CA ILE A 90 7.27 12.82 -6.18
C ILE A 90 8.23 12.30 -5.10
N GLN A 91 9.43 12.86 -5.01
CA GLN A 91 10.40 12.47 -3.97
C GLN A 91 9.89 12.77 -2.56
N ARG A 92 9.25 13.92 -2.35
CA ARG A 92 8.63 14.30 -1.06
C ARG A 92 7.59 13.28 -0.63
N GLN A 93 6.65 12.95 -1.51
CA GLN A 93 5.57 11.99 -1.22
C GLN A 93 6.12 10.57 -1.01
N VAL A 94 7.10 10.14 -1.81
CA VAL A 94 7.72 8.82 -1.64
C VAL A 94 8.46 8.74 -0.30
N GLN A 95 9.16 9.79 0.12
CA GLN A 95 9.84 9.82 1.42
C GLN A 95 8.82 9.77 2.56
N GLU A 96 7.74 10.53 2.46
CA GLU A 96 6.64 10.49 3.43
C GLU A 96 6.07 9.06 3.58
N LEU A 97 5.81 8.37 2.47
CA LEU A 97 5.34 6.98 2.49
C LEU A 97 6.35 6.00 3.11
N LEU A 98 7.66 6.23 2.90
CA LEU A 98 8.74 5.44 3.49
C LEU A 98 8.81 5.65 5.01
N ASP A 99 8.69 6.90 5.46
CA ASP A 99 8.75 7.27 6.87
C ASP A 99 7.54 6.72 7.65
N HIS A 100 6.36 6.70 7.01
CA HIS A 100 5.17 6.03 7.55
C HIS A 100 5.27 4.50 7.51
N GLY A 101 6.24 3.92 6.81
CA GLY A 101 6.39 2.46 6.70
C GLY A 101 5.33 1.79 5.82
N TYR A 102 4.57 2.56 5.03
CA TYR A 102 3.59 2.03 4.08
C TYR A 102 4.26 1.37 2.87
N VAL A 103 5.45 1.85 2.52
CA VAL A 103 6.21 1.37 1.38
C VAL A 103 7.66 1.06 1.80
N ARG A 104 8.34 0.17 1.06
CA ARG A 104 9.73 -0.23 1.31
C ARG A 104 10.54 -0.43 0.03
N LYS A 105 11.81 -0.01 0.02
CA LYS A 105 12.68 -0.23 -1.15
C LYS A 105 12.74 -1.72 -1.53
N SER A 106 12.62 -2.02 -2.81
CA SER A 106 12.70 -3.40 -3.32
C SER A 106 13.37 -3.49 -4.69
N LEU A 107 13.76 -4.72 -5.04
CA LEU A 107 14.37 -5.09 -6.30
C LEU A 107 13.40 -5.95 -7.13
N SER A 108 12.15 -5.48 -7.28
CA SER A 108 11.12 -6.22 -8.03
C SER A 108 11.44 -6.22 -9.53
N PRO A 109 11.18 -7.33 -10.24
CA PRO A 109 11.21 -7.35 -11.71
C PRO A 109 10.04 -6.58 -12.34
N CYS A 110 9.02 -6.20 -11.55
CA CYS A 110 7.91 -5.36 -11.99
C CYS A 110 8.18 -3.89 -11.68
N ALA A 111 8.01 -3.02 -12.68
CA ALA A 111 8.04 -1.57 -12.50
C ALA A 111 6.94 -0.92 -13.35
N VAL A 112 6.18 -0.02 -12.73
CA VAL A 112 5.12 0.75 -13.37
C VAL A 112 5.38 2.23 -13.09
N PRO A 113 5.29 3.11 -14.09
CA PRO A 113 5.54 4.54 -13.89
C PRO A 113 4.46 5.19 -13.02
N ILE A 114 4.87 6.22 -12.28
CA ILE A 114 4.01 7.06 -11.42
C ILE A 114 3.58 8.29 -12.21
N ILE A 115 2.37 8.79 -11.93
CA ILE A 115 1.84 10.04 -12.49
C ILE A 115 1.41 10.93 -11.32
N LEU A 116 1.83 12.20 -11.33
CA LEU A 116 1.38 13.20 -10.37
C LEU A 116 -0.02 13.68 -10.77
N VAL A 117 -0.95 13.75 -9.81
CA VAL A 117 -2.31 14.26 -10.03
C VAL A 117 -2.56 15.42 -9.08
N PRO A 118 -2.60 16.67 -9.56
CA PRO A 118 -2.89 17.83 -8.73
C PRO A 118 -4.26 17.71 -8.07
N LYS A 119 -4.36 17.84 -6.74
CA LYS A 119 -5.65 17.93 -6.06
C LYS A 119 -6.09 19.39 -5.96
N LYS A 120 -7.40 19.59 -5.84
CA LYS A 120 -8.05 20.90 -5.65
C LYS A 120 -7.49 21.71 -4.48
N ASN A 121 -6.87 21.06 -3.49
CA ASN A 121 -6.34 21.68 -2.29
C ASN A 121 -4.89 22.18 -2.44
N GLY A 122 -4.31 22.11 -3.64
CA GLY A 122 -2.90 22.49 -3.86
C GLY A 122 -1.91 21.52 -3.19
N THR A 123 -2.37 20.32 -2.87
CA THR A 123 -1.61 19.17 -2.34
C THR A 123 -1.69 18.00 -3.29
#